data_AF-A0A963BJ89-F1
#
_entry.id   AF-A0A963BJ89-F1
#
_cell.length_a   1.000
_cell.length_b   1.000
_cell.length_c   1.000
_cell.angle_alpha   90.00
_cell.angle_beta   90.00
_cell.angle_gamma   90.00
#
_symmetry.space_group_name_H-M   'P 1'
#
loop_
_entity.id
_entity.type
_entity.pdbx_description
1 polymer ?
#
loop_
_entity_poly.entity_id
_entity_poly.type
_entity_poly.pdbx_seq_one_letter_code
_entity_poly.pdbx_strand_id
1 'polypeptide(L)'
;MTSGKLLLQAPLGYNPTDQGGVISHLTNLGLVGAHYGDTPVAYLAGPKFLQLITFLGCSPQLQLEPPADGSQNFCHIRLHGPFEKPRLLSAANTRPPRCPACGKGLTQWRQMEPIWRNGNSESKIICQSCGQSASPADLDWRRKAGFGHYFIEICGVFPEEAVPLPALMESLRGEGAPWRYFYLQDW
;
A
#
# COMPACT_ATOMS: atom_id res chain seq x y z
N MET A 1 14.67 4.44 13.79
CA MET A 1 14.87 4.37 12.32
C MET A 1 13.51 4.58 11.70
N THR A 2 13.37 5.61 10.87
CA THR A 2 12.14 5.87 10.12
C THR A 2 11.98 4.79 9.06
N SER A 3 11.06 3.85 9.27
CA SER A 3 10.80 2.79 8.29
C SER A 3 9.74 3.27 7.29
N GLY A 4 10.17 3.49 6.06
CA GLY A 4 9.29 3.77 4.95
C GLY A 4 8.70 2.48 4.36
N LYS A 5 7.51 2.62 3.78
CA LYS A 5 6.77 1.52 3.15
C LYS A 5 6.18 2.01 1.83
N LEU A 6 6.30 1.20 0.79
CA LEU A 6 5.55 1.34 -0.46
C LEU A 6 4.39 0.35 -0.43
N LEU A 7 3.16 0.83 -0.63
CA LEU A 7 1.97 -0.02 -0.66
C LEU A 7 1.37 -0.02 -2.07
N LEU A 8 1.18 -1.21 -2.63
CA LEU A 8 0.38 -1.44 -3.83
C LEU A 8 -1.05 -1.73 -3.39
N GLN A 9 -1.99 -0.90 -3.83
CA GLN A 9 -3.39 -0.93 -3.50
C GLN A 9 -4.18 -1.62 -4.61
N ALA A 10 -4.86 -2.70 -4.26
CA ALA A 10 -5.78 -3.35 -5.18
C ALA A 10 -7.04 -2.48 -5.42
N PRO A 11 -7.68 -2.57 -6.59
CA PRO A 11 -8.99 -1.96 -6.83
C PRO A 11 -10.02 -2.39 -5.78
N LEU A 12 -11.01 -1.55 -5.47
CA LEU A 12 -12.03 -1.88 -4.45
C LEU A 12 -12.81 -3.17 -4.75
N GLY A 13 -13.04 -3.48 -6.02
CA GLY A 13 -13.71 -4.72 -6.43
C GLY A 13 -12.83 -5.97 -6.34
N TYR A 14 -11.54 -5.82 -6.05
CA TYR A 14 -10.61 -6.93 -5.91
C TYR A 14 -10.57 -7.40 -4.45
N ASN A 15 -11.14 -8.56 -4.21
CA ASN A 15 -11.16 -9.22 -2.91
C ASN A 15 -10.76 -10.70 -3.08
N PRO A 16 -9.46 -11.03 -3.02
CA PRO A 16 -9.00 -12.38 -3.34
C PRO A 16 -9.38 -13.34 -2.21
N THR A 17 -10.30 -14.26 -2.47
CA THR A 17 -10.68 -15.30 -1.50
C THR A 17 -9.64 -16.42 -1.41
N ASP A 18 -8.87 -16.65 -2.48
CA ASP A 18 -7.74 -17.59 -2.51
C ASP A 18 -6.41 -16.85 -2.33
N GLN A 19 -5.94 -16.75 -1.09
CA GLN A 19 -4.63 -16.17 -0.80
C GLN A 19 -3.47 -17.00 -1.37
N GLY A 20 -3.60 -18.32 -1.45
CA GLY A 20 -2.57 -19.22 -1.99
C GLY A 20 -2.33 -18.96 -3.47
N GLY A 21 -3.40 -18.75 -4.24
CA GLY A 21 -3.34 -18.34 -5.64
C GLY A 21 -2.66 -16.98 -5.84
N VAL A 22 -2.96 -16.00 -4.98
CA VAL A 22 -2.28 -14.68 -5.03
C VAL A 22 -0.79 -14.82 -4.78
N ILE A 23 -0.39 -15.53 -3.72
CA ILE A 23 1.03 -15.75 -3.39
C ILE A 23 1.72 -16.46 -4.56
N SER A 24 1.10 -17.51 -5.10
CA SER A 24 1.64 -18.26 -6.26
C SER A 24 1.85 -17.34 -7.47
N HIS A 25 0.90 -16.45 -7.76
CA HIS A 25 1.03 -15.47 -8.83
C HIS A 25 2.19 -14.50 -8.58
N LEU A 26 2.32 -13.95 -7.37
CA LEU A 26 3.40 -13.02 -7.02
C LEU A 26 4.79 -13.69 -7.03
N THR A 27 4.85 -14.97 -6.63
CA THR A 27 6.06 -15.81 -6.71
C THR A 27 6.44 -16.07 -8.16
N ASN A 28 5.49 -16.43 -9.03
CA ASN A 28 5.72 -16.66 -10.46
C ASN A 28 6.17 -15.38 -11.18
N LEU A 29 5.62 -14.23 -10.79
CA LEU A 29 6.06 -12.92 -11.26
C LEU A 29 7.50 -12.61 -10.80
N GLY A 30 7.96 -13.24 -9.72
CA GLY A 30 9.27 -13.03 -9.11
C GLY A 30 9.34 -11.81 -8.20
N LEU A 31 8.18 -11.28 -7.76
CA LEU A 31 8.10 -10.21 -6.77
C LEU A 31 8.34 -10.75 -5.36
N VAL A 32 7.75 -11.91 -5.06
CA VAL A 32 7.77 -12.57 -3.74
C VAL A 32 8.69 -13.79 -3.78
N GLY A 33 9.50 -13.95 -2.73
CA GLY A 33 10.38 -15.10 -2.49
C GLY A 33 9.83 -16.02 -1.40
N ALA A 34 10.74 -16.65 -0.64
CA ALA A 34 10.36 -17.54 0.47
C ALA A 34 9.64 -16.79 1.60
N HIS A 35 8.81 -17.51 2.35
CA HIS A 35 8.23 -17.00 3.59
C HIS A 35 9.32 -16.58 4.58
N TYR A 36 9.10 -15.49 5.31
CA TYR A 36 10.08 -14.93 6.24
C TYR A 36 9.49 -14.69 7.62
N GLY A 37 10.17 -15.21 8.64
CA GLY A 37 9.83 -15.03 10.06
C GLY A 37 8.53 -15.73 10.48
N ASP A 38 8.09 -15.45 11.70
CA ASP A 38 6.86 -16.00 12.28
C ASP A 38 5.61 -15.19 11.94
N THR A 39 5.76 -14.09 11.18
CA THR A 39 4.63 -13.28 10.76
C THR A 39 3.96 -13.98 9.57
N PRO A 40 2.69 -14.39 9.67
CA PRO A 40 2.06 -15.34 8.73
C PRO A 40 1.85 -14.83 7.29
N VAL A 41 2.31 -13.62 6.97
CA VAL A 41 2.13 -12.95 5.69
C VAL A 41 3.37 -12.15 5.26
N ALA A 42 4.56 -12.52 5.73
CA ALA A 42 5.81 -11.86 5.37
C ALA A 42 6.69 -12.75 4.46
N TYR A 43 7.32 -12.13 3.47
CA TYR A 43 8.10 -12.82 2.44
C TYR A 43 9.36 -12.05 2.07
N LEU A 44 10.40 -12.78 1.70
CA LEU A 44 11.61 -12.20 1.11
C LEU A 44 11.32 -11.58 -0.27
N ALA A 45 12.19 -10.68 -0.70
CA ALA A 45 12.19 -10.19 -2.07
C ALA A 45 12.43 -11.34 -3.06
N GLY A 46 11.61 -11.42 -4.10
CA GLY A 46 11.75 -12.41 -5.15
C GLY A 46 12.89 -12.11 -6.14
N PRO A 47 13.25 -13.07 -7.01
CA PRO A 47 14.41 -12.96 -7.90
C PRO A 47 14.28 -11.86 -8.96
N LYS A 48 13.06 -11.38 -9.24
CA LYS A 48 12.78 -10.28 -10.19
C LYS A 48 12.40 -8.98 -9.49
N PHE A 49 12.56 -8.88 -8.16
CA PHE A 49 12.16 -7.71 -7.39
C PHE A 49 12.70 -6.38 -7.97
N LEU A 50 14.00 -6.31 -8.25
CA LEU A 50 14.65 -5.13 -8.84
C LEU A 50 14.30 -4.88 -10.31
N GLN A 51 13.65 -5.83 -10.98
CA GLN A 51 13.10 -5.67 -12.33
C GLN A 51 11.64 -5.19 -12.32
N LEU A 52 11.00 -5.21 -11.14
CA LEU A 52 9.59 -4.86 -10.94
C LEU A 52 9.43 -3.56 -10.16
N ILE A 53 10.43 -3.18 -9.38
CA ILE A 53 10.50 -1.94 -8.60
C ILE A 53 11.83 -1.26 -8.89
N THR A 54 11.77 0.01 -9.26
CA THR A 54 12.96 0.85 -9.42
C THR A 54 13.18 1.70 -8.18
N PHE A 55 14.45 2.01 -7.91
CA PHE A 55 14.85 2.84 -6.78
C PHE A 55 15.51 4.11 -7.33
N LEU A 56 14.90 5.26 -7.05
CA LEU A 56 15.34 6.56 -7.51
C LEU A 56 16.34 7.14 -6.49
N GLY A 57 17.58 7.32 -6.90
CA GLY A 57 18.64 7.89 -6.06
C GLY A 57 20.01 7.31 -6.41
N CYS A 58 21.09 7.97 -5.97
CA CYS A 58 22.45 7.60 -6.37
C CYS A 58 23.03 6.40 -5.61
N SER A 59 22.42 5.97 -4.49
CA SER A 59 22.87 4.79 -3.73
C SER A 59 21.85 4.40 -2.63
N PRO A 60 20.71 3.75 -2.97
CA PRO A 60 19.88 3.09 -1.96
C PRO A 60 20.73 2.01 -1.27
N GLN A 61 20.93 2.08 0.04
CA GLN A 61 21.45 0.94 0.80
C GLN A 61 20.31 -0.07 0.97
N LEU A 62 19.94 -0.70 -0.15
CA LEU A 62 18.84 -1.66 -0.21
C LEU A 62 19.36 -3.02 0.24
N GLN A 63 19.01 -3.41 1.46
CA GLN A 63 19.26 -4.74 1.97
C GLN A 63 18.07 -5.64 1.64
N LEU A 64 18.29 -6.71 0.86
CA LEU A 64 17.23 -7.69 0.51
C LEU A 64 17.27 -8.95 1.39
N GLU A 65 18.40 -9.18 2.06
CA GLU A 65 18.60 -10.34 2.93
C GLU A 65 18.32 -9.97 4.39
N PRO A 66 17.70 -10.87 5.17
CA PRO A 66 17.49 -10.66 6.59
C PRO A 66 18.81 -10.33 7.32
N PRO A 67 18.86 -9.24 8.09
CA PRO A 67 20.01 -8.92 8.92
C PRO A 67 20.33 -10.04 9.92
N ALA A 68 21.62 -10.26 10.18
CA ALA A 68 22.08 -11.24 11.17
C ALA A 68 21.67 -10.89 12.60
N ASP A 69 21.36 -9.62 12.87
CA ASP A 69 20.86 -9.15 14.17
C ASP A 69 19.37 -9.46 14.41
N GLY A 70 18.70 -10.08 13.44
CA GLY A 70 17.27 -10.43 13.51
C GLY A 70 16.32 -9.25 13.39
N SER A 71 16.83 -8.04 13.11
CA SER A 71 15.99 -6.87 12.88
C SER A 71 15.22 -6.96 11.55
N GLN A 72 14.10 -6.23 11.47
CA GLN A 72 13.32 -6.11 10.23
C GLN A 72 13.82 -4.96 9.33
N ASN A 73 15.07 -4.54 9.50
CA ASN A 73 15.70 -3.43 8.77
C ASN A 73 16.21 -3.86 7.39
N PHE A 74 15.34 -4.48 6.61
CA PHE A 74 15.62 -4.92 5.25
C PHE A 74 14.32 -4.92 4.45
N CYS A 75 14.46 -4.96 3.13
CA CYS A 75 13.34 -4.99 2.23
C CYS A 75 12.70 -6.37 2.17
N HIS A 76 11.43 -6.42 2.55
CA HIS A 76 10.60 -7.62 2.54
C HIS A 76 9.17 -7.23 2.16
N ILE A 77 8.38 -8.22 1.74
CA ILE A 77 7.00 -8.02 1.30
C ILE A 77 6.07 -8.50 2.39
N ARG A 78 5.03 -7.72 2.68
CA ARG A 78 3.91 -8.10 3.55
C ARG A 78 2.60 -8.01 2.79
N LEU A 79 1.72 -8.97 3.01
CA LEU A 79 0.38 -8.96 2.43
C LEU A 79 -0.63 -8.52 3.49
N HIS A 80 -1.50 -7.59 3.15
CA HIS A 80 -2.56 -7.10 4.02
C HIS A 80 -3.92 -7.43 3.43
N GLY A 81 -4.78 -8.04 4.24
CA GLY A 81 -6.10 -8.51 3.81
C GLY A 81 -6.06 -9.95 3.25
N PRO A 82 -7.14 -10.43 2.61
CA PRO A 82 -8.35 -9.67 2.31
C PRO A 82 -9.08 -9.22 3.57
N PHE A 83 -9.43 -7.94 3.65
CA PHE A 83 -10.33 -7.44 4.68
C PHE A 83 -11.78 -7.66 4.22
N GLU A 84 -12.65 -8.08 5.14
CA GLU A 84 -14.09 -8.23 4.85
C GLU A 84 -14.70 -6.91 4.35
N LYS A 85 -14.32 -5.80 5.00
CA LYS A 85 -14.69 -4.44 4.60
C LYS A 85 -13.43 -3.64 4.25
N PRO A 86 -13.47 -2.75 3.25
CA PRO A 86 -12.28 -2.02 2.83
C PRO A 86 -11.84 -1.06 3.94
N ARG A 87 -10.54 -1.00 4.18
CA ARG A 87 -9.91 -0.24 5.27
C ARG A 87 -8.99 0.84 4.73
N LEU A 88 -8.88 1.93 5.50
CA LEU A 88 -7.82 2.92 5.31
C LEU A 88 -6.52 2.39 5.90
N LEU A 89 -5.44 2.44 5.11
CA LEU A 89 -4.07 2.36 5.63
C LEU A 89 -3.45 3.76 5.59
N SER A 90 -3.07 4.24 6.76
CA SER A 90 -2.49 5.55 7.03
C SER A 90 -1.36 5.42 8.05
N ALA A 91 -0.43 6.37 8.00
CA ALA A 91 0.70 6.48 8.92
C ALA A 91 0.97 7.96 9.25
N ALA A 92 2.07 8.22 9.96
CA ALA A 92 2.34 9.53 10.51
C ALA A 92 2.63 10.62 9.45
N ASN A 93 3.02 10.22 8.23
CA ASN A 93 3.16 11.09 7.06
C ASN A 93 1.83 11.40 6.33
N THR A 94 0.69 10.85 6.78
CA THR A 94 -0.61 11.08 6.13
C THR A 94 -1.01 12.55 6.23
N ARG A 95 -1.42 13.12 5.09
CA ARG A 95 -1.84 14.53 4.98
C ARG A 95 -3.35 14.62 4.76
N PRO A 96 -3.98 15.79 4.99
CA PRO A 96 -5.39 15.98 4.69
C PRO A 96 -5.74 15.57 3.25
N PRO A 97 -6.67 14.63 3.04
CA PRO A 97 -7.10 14.24 1.70
C PRO A 97 -7.78 15.41 0.99
N ARG A 98 -7.78 15.42 -0.35
CA ARG A 98 -8.50 16.41 -1.16
C ARG A 98 -9.88 15.90 -1.54
N CYS A 99 -10.85 16.82 -1.57
CA CYS A 99 -12.16 16.57 -2.15
C CYS A 99 -12.02 16.24 -3.65
N PRO A 100 -12.66 15.16 -4.14
CA PRO A 100 -12.58 14.80 -5.55
C PRO A 100 -13.29 15.82 -6.47
N ALA A 101 -14.24 16.60 -5.96
CA ALA A 101 -14.98 17.58 -6.76
C ALA A 101 -14.25 18.93 -6.88
N CYS A 102 -13.75 19.49 -5.78
CA CYS A 102 -13.15 20.84 -5.78
C CYS A 102 -11.66 20.88 -5.46
N GLY A 103 -11.03 19.74 -5.12
CA GLY A 103 -9.61 19.66 -4.78
C GLY A 103 -9.23 20.27 -3.42
N LYS A 104 -10.16 20.87 -2.67
CA LYS A 104 -9.85 21.45 -1.36
C LYS A 104 -9.52 20.37 -0.34
N GLY A 105 -8.50 20.62 0.49
CA GLY A 105 -8.14 19.73 1.59
C GLY A 105 -9.25 19.64 2.64
N LEU A 106 -9.59 18.41 3.05
CA LEU A 106 -10.60 18.12 4.05
C LEU A 106 -9.95 18.12 5.43
N THR A 107 -10.29 19.07 6.31
CA THR A 107 -9.66 19.21 7.64
C THR A 107 -10.26 18.24 8.67
N GLN A 108 -11.54 17.90 8.55
CA GLN A 108 -12.28 17.04 9.49
C GLN A 108 -11.99 15.53 9.32
N TRP A 109 -11.17 15.15 8.34
CA TRP A 109 -10.88 13.75 8.02
C TRP A 109 -10.30 12.95 9.20
N ARG A 110 -9.50 13.58 10.08
CA ARG A 110 -8.84 12.92 11.22
C ARG A 110 -9.84 12.31 12.20
N GLN A 111 -11.03 12.88 12.30
CA GLN A 111 -12.10 12.33 13.17
C GLN A 111 -12.67 11.03 12.58
N MET A 112 -12.64 10.88 11.25
CA MET A 112 -13.15 9.72 10.54
C MET A 112 -12.08 8.64 10.34
N GLU A 113 -10.79 9.00 10.43
CA GLU A 113 -9.67 8.07 10.23
C GLU A 113 -9.79 6.77 11.07
N PRO A 114 -10.07 6.80 12.39
CA PRO A 114 -10.22 5.55 13.16
C PRO A 114 -11.36 4.67 12.65
N ILE A 115 -12.46 5.28 12.20
CA ILE A 115 -13.64 4.59 11.67
C ILE A 115 -13.29 3.88 10.36
N TRP A 116 -12.60 4.59 9.47
CA TRP A 116 -12.13 4.06 8.19
C TRP A 116 -11.05 2.99 8.33
N ARG A 117 -10.14 3.11 9.31
CA ARG A 117 -9.12 2.08 9.62
C ARG A 117 -9.76 0.77 10.10
N ASN A 118 -10.90 0.86 10.79
CA ASN A 118 -11.66 -0.30 11.26
C ASN A 118 -12.58 -0.92 10.18
N GLY A 119 -12.61 -0.35 8.97
CA GLY A 119 -13.38 -0.88 7.85
C GLY A 119 -14.83 -0.41 7.78
N ASN A 120 -15.21 0.63 8.52
CA ASN A 120 -16.51 1.27 8.31
C ASN A 120 -16.38 2.31 7.19
N SER A 121 -16.59 1.85 5.95
CA SER A 121 -16.53 2.64 4.72
C SER A 121 -17.80 3.47 4.44
N GLU A 122 -18.90 3.20 5.16
CA GLU A 122 -20.17 3.91 5.02
C GLU A 122 -20.11 5.35 5.53
N SER A 123 -19.14 5.63 6.40
CA SER A 123 -18.90 6.97 6.96
C SER A 123 -18.35 7.91 5.88
N LYS A 124 -19.26 8.60 5.18
CA LYS A 124 -18.93 9.63 4.20
C LYS A 124 -18.48 10.93 4.90
N ILE A 125 -17.67 11.71 4.20
CA ILE A 125 -17.28 13.06 4.62
C ILE A 125 -17.87 14.10 3.68
N ILE A 126 -18.35 15.20 4.25
CA ILE A 126 -18.88 16.35 3.50
C ILE A 126 -17.77 17.38 3.34
N CYS A 127 -17.52 17.82 2.11
CA CYS A 127 -16.57 18.89 1.85
C CYS A 127 -17.09 20.24 2.35
N GLN A 128 -16.40 20.82 3.33
CA GLN A 128 -16.74 22.14 3.88
C GLN A 128 -16.61 23.31 2.88
N SER A 129 -16.02 23.07 1.70
CA SER A 129 -15.82 24.11 0.68
C SER A 129 -16.85 24.07 -0.45
N CYS A 130 -17.38 22.89 -0.82
CA CYS A 130 -18.30 22.75 -1.96
C CYS A 130 -19.55 21.92 -1.63
N GLY A 131 -19.68 21.39 -0.42
CA GLY A 131 -20.82 20.57 0.00
C GLY A 131 -20.81 19.13 -0.52
N GLN A 132 -19.91 18.76 -1.43
CA GLN A 132 -19.88 17.41 -1.99
C GLN A 132 -19.61 16.36 -0.91
N SER A 133 -20.43 15.31 -0.90
CA SER A 133 -20.21 14.09 -0.11
C SER A 133 -19.29 13.13 -0.88
N ALA A 134 -18.29 12.57 -0.18
CA ALA A 134 -17.37 11.59 -0.75
C ALA A 134 -17.14 10.42 0.22
N SER A 135 -16.97 9.21 -0.31
CA SER A 135 -16.48 8.07 0.47
C SER A 135 -14.97 8.19 0.68
N PRO A 136 -14.38 7.58 1.71
CA PRO A 136 -12.93 7.57 1.90
C PRO A 136 -12.14 7.02 0.71
N ALA A 137 -12.75 6.16 -0.11
CA ALA A 137 -12.11 5.57 -1.27
C ALA A 137 -12.04 6.53 -2.48
N ASP A 138 -12.94 7.51 -2.54
CA ASP A 138 -12.98 8.53 -3.59
C ASP A 138 -12.06 9.72 -3.30
N LEU A 139 -11.57 9.82 -2.07
CA LEU A 139 -10.71 10.92 -1.65
C LEU A 139 -9.33 10.82 -2.30
N ASP A 140 -8.78 11.98 -2.65
CA ASP A 140 -7.40 12.05 -3.12
C ASP A 140 -6.44 12.17 -1.93
N TRP A 141 -5.84 11.03 -1.59
CA TRP A 141 -4.86 10.87 -0.52
C TRP A 141 -3.43 11.26 -0.91
N ARG A 142 -3.21 11.76 -2.14
CA ARG A 142 -1.91 12.27 -2.62
C ARG A 142 -0.77 11.28 -2.45
N ARG A 143 -1.06 9.98 -2.59
CA ARG A 143 -0.10 8.88 -2.37
C ARG A 143 0.52 8.85 -0.96
N LYS A 144 -0.19 9.37 0.05
CA LYS A 144 0.22 9.32 1.47
C LYS A 144 -0.74 8.50 2.36
N ALA A 145 -1.71 7.83 1.75
CA ALA A 145 -2.59 6.82 2.34
C ALA A 145 -3.37 6.12 1.21
N GLY A 146 -4.05 5.02 1.53
CA GLY A 146 -4.87 4.28 0.56
C GLY A 146 -6.00 3.50 1.23
N PHE A 147 -7.04 3.20 0.44
CA PHE A 147 -8.28 2.59 0.94
C PHE A 147 -8.68 1.38 0.10
N GLY A 148 -8.83 0.21 0.73
CA GLY A 148 -9.03 -1.03 -0.03
C GLY A 148 -9.18 -2.28 0.83
N HIS A 149 -9.49 -3.40 0.17
CA HIS A 149 -9.60 -4.72 0.79
C HIS A 149 -8.26 -5.45 0.90
N TYR A 150 -7.34 -5.15 -0.01
CA TYR A 150 -6.11 -5.90 -0.17
C TYR A 150 -4.94 -4.98 -0.57
N PHE A 151 -3.79 -5.21 0.05
CA PHE A 151 -2.58 -4.44 -0.23
C PHE A 151 -1.34 -5.34 -0.22
N ILE A 152 -0.38 -5.00 -1.07
CA ILE A 152 0.98 -5.54 -1.03
C ILE A 152 1.87 -4.43 -0.48
N GLU A 153 2.42 -4.64 0.70
CA GLU A 153 3.36 -3.72 1.35
C GLU A 153 4.79 -4.18 1.08
N ILE A 154 5.62 -3.25 0.64
CA ILE A 154 7.06 -3.41 0.48
C ILE A 154 7.68 -2.58 1.60
N CYS A 155 8.25 -3.28 2.58
CA CYS A 155 8.88 -2.71 3.76
C CYS A 155 10.32 -2.29 3.46
N GLY A 156 10.89 -1.44 4.32
CA GLY A 156 12.33 -1.13 4.27
C GLY A 156 12.74 -0.31 3.05
N VAL A 157 11.81 0.51 2.52
CA VAL A 157 12.05 1.38 1.36
C VAL A 157 11.65 2.80 1.70
N PHE A 158 12.46 3.82 1.38
CA PHE A 158 12.07 5.19 1.69
C PHE A 158 10.95 5.68 0.76
N PRO A 159 10.03 6.54 1.25
CA PRO A 159 8.99 7.12 0.40
C PRO A 159 9.59 7.82 -0.82
N GLU A 160 8.95 7.64 -1.98
CA GLU A 160 9.36 8.24 -3.26
C GLU A 160 10.70 7.75 -3.84
N GLU A 161 11.46 6.96 -3.08
CA GLU A 161 12.63 6.23 -3.56
C GLU A 161 12.21 5.01 -4.38
N ALA A 162 11.36 4.14 -3.81
CA ALA A 162 10.86 2.96 -4.51
C ALA A 162 9.63 3.28 -5.37
N VAL A 163 9.67 2.92 -6.66
CA VAL A 163 8.57 3.12 -7.60
C VAL A 163 8.27 1.80 -8.33
N PRO A 164 7.03 1.29 -8.30
CA PRO A 164 6.65 0.11 -9.08
C PRO A 164 6.71 0.44 -10.58
N LEU A 165 7.34 -0.46 -11.34
CA LEU A 165 7.47 -0.30 -12.78
C LEU A 165 6.16 -0.67 -13.49
N PRO A 166 5.90 -0.13 -14.71
CA PRO A 166 4.70 -0.43 -15.47
C PRO A 166 4.44 -1.92 -15.67
N ALA A 167 5.50 -2.72 -15.86
CA ALA A 167 5.39 -4.17 -16.02
C ALA A 167 4.78 -4.87 -14.79
N LEU A 168 5.14 -4.42 -13.58
CA LEU A 168 4.54 -4.91 -12.33
C LEU A 168 3.07 -4.51 -12.26
N MET A 169 2.77 -3.24 -12.53
CA MET A 169 1.40 -2.71 -12.44
C MET A 169 0.46 -3.41 -13.43
N GLU A 170 0.92 -3.69 -14.64
CA GLU A 170 0.12 -4.39 -15.66
C GLU A 170 -0.07 -5.87 -15.32
N SER A 171 0.96 -6.52 -14.76
CA SER A 171 0.85 -7.91 -14.30
C SER A 171 -0.18 -8.06 -13.17
N LEU A 172 -0.17 -7.14 -12.20
CA LEU A 172 -1.14 -7.13 -11.09
C LEU A 172 -2.56 -6.80 -11.55
N ARG A 173 -2.68 -5.95 -12.57
CA ARG A 173 -3.97 -5.57 -13.15
C ARG A 173 -4.66 -6.76 -13.80
N GLY A 174 -3.95 -7.54 -14.62
CA GLY A 174 -4.57 -8.52 -15.51
C GLY A 174 -5.64 -7.85 -16.39
N GLU A 175 -6.83 -8.46 -16.46
CA GLU A 175 -8.00 -7.88 -17.16
C GLU A 175 -8.82 -6.90 -16.29
N GLY A 176 -8.41 -6.69 -15.03
CA GLY A 176 -9.15 -5.91 -14.05
C GLY A 176 -8.91 -4.39 -14.11
N ALA A 177 -9.45 -3.72 -13.10
CA ALA A 177 -9.17 -2.31 -12.85
C ALA A 177 -7.69 -2.09 -12.44
N PRO A 178 -7.11 -0.91 -12.73
CA PRO A 178 -5.71 -0.66 -12.43
C PRO A 178 -5.46 -0.59 -10.92
N TRP A 179 -4.38 -1.24 -10.49
CA TRP A 179 -3.83 -1.06 -9.15
C TRP A 179 -3.26 0.35 -8.99
N ARG A 180 -3.23 0.84 -7.76
CA ARG A 180 -2.61 2.13 -7.39
C ARG A 180 -1.50 1.90 -6.38
N TYR A 181 -0.74 2.92 -6.03
CA TYR A 181 0.26 2.81 -4.99
C TYR A 181 0.47 4.11 -4.22
N PHE A 182 0.90 3.98 -2.96
CA PHE A 182 1.12 5.09 -2.04
C PHE A 182 2.25 4.74 -1.06
N TYR A 183 2.67 5.72 -0.25
CA TYR A 183 3.74 5.55 0.72
C TYR A 183 3.28 5.86 2.13
N LEU A 184 3.68 5.00 3.06
CA LEU A 184 3.54 5.22 4.48
C LEU A 184 4.91 5.39 5.12
N GLN A 185 5.00 6.24 6.12
CA GLN A 185 6.22 6.45 6.90
C GLN A 185 5.84 6.74 8.34
N ASP A 186 6.45 5.96 9.22
CA ASP A 186 6.41 6.15 10.67
C ASP A 186 7.60 7.06 11.07
N TRP A 187 7.44 7.89 12.11
CA TRP A 187 8.51 8.79 12.62
C TRP A 187 9.54 8.06 13.48
#